data_AF-A0A8J2W9X8-F1
#
_entry.id   AF-A0A8J2W9X8-F1
#
_cell.length_a   1.000
_cell.length_b   1.000
_cell.length_c   1.000
_cell.angle_alpha   90.00
_cell.angle_beta   90.00
_cell.angle_gamma   90.00
#
_symmetry.space_group_name_H-M   'P 1'
#
loop_
_entity.id
_entity.type
_entity.pdbx_description
1 polymer ?
#
loop_
_entity_poly.entity_id
_entity_poly.type
_entity_poly.pdbx_seq_one_letter_code
_entity_poly.pdbx_strand_id
1 'polypeptide(L)'
;MKFTVLVLFLVAVVSGNEEDFRIIDSIIQEQSCIAVGGICTVAADCPKGHLAERQGLCPTQRKQGIDCCHGVSMKETRCLKHGGVCTKPEEYCNPSLVFDGATDCEGNLKCCIMTI
;
A
#
# COMPACT_ATOMS: atom_id res chain seq x y z
N MET A 1 28.36 14.82 16.12
CA MET A 1 27.51 15.48 15.11
C MET A 1 27.02 14.54 14.02
N LYS A 2 27.86 13.73 13.35
CA LYS A 2 27.38 12.78 12.31
C LYS A 2 26.37 11.73 12.82
N PHE A 3 26.63 11.15 13.99
CA PHE A 3 25.71 10.17 14.62
C PHE A 3 24.36 10.78 15.00
N THR A 4 24.35 11.99 15.56
CA THR A 4 23.12 12.69 15.97
C THR A 4 22.23 13.02 14.77
N VAL A 5 22.84 13.45 13.66
CA VAL A 5 22.11 13.68 12.41
C VAL A 5 21.54 12.37 11.86
N LEU A 6 22.33 11.29 11.82
CA LEU A 6 21.87 9.99 11.32
C LEU A 6 20.65 9.47 12.12
N VAL A 7 20.67 9.59 13.45
CA VAL A 7 19.56 9.18 14.32
C VAL A 7 18.31 10.01 14.04
N LEU A 8 18.44 11.34 13.88
CA LEU A 8 17.30 12.22 13.57
C LEU A 8 16.67 11.88 12.21
N PHE A 9 17.49 11.57 11.20
CA PHE A 9 17.01 11.16 9.88
C PHE A 9 16.25 9.83 9.94
N LEU A 10 16.78 8.83 10.65
CA LEU A 10 16.13 7.53 10.79
C LEU A 10 14.78 7.65 11.51
N VAL A 11 14.72 8.42 12.61
CA VAL A 11 13.47 8.67 13.34
C VAL A 11 12.44 9.35 12.43
N ALA A 12 12.84 10.39 11.68
CA ALA A 12 11.93 11.09 10.77
C ALA A 12 11.35 10.18 9.68
N VAL A 13 12.16 9.28 9.09
CA VAL A 13 11.69 8.32 8.07
C VAL A 13 10.70 7.31 8.64
N VAL A 14 11.00 6.74 9.82
CA VAL A 14 10.10 5.77 10.48
C VAL A 14 8.76 6.42 10.82
N SER A 15 8.77 7.62 11.40
CA SER A 15 7.54 8.36 11.72
C SER A 15 6.72 8.70 10.48
N GLY A 16 7.37 9.02 9.35
CA GLY A 16 6.67 9.27 8.08
C GLY A 16 5.90 8.04 7.57
N ASN A 17 6.51 6.86 7.60
CA ASN A 17 5.84 5.62 7.16
C ASN A 17 4.63 5.26 8.04
N GLU A 18 4.71 5.46 9.36
CA GLU A 18 3.59 5.19 10.26
C GLU A 18 2.39 6.12 9.97
N GLU A 19 2.65 7.39 9.67
CA GLU A 19 1.60 8.35 9.30
C GLU A 19 0.93 7.98 7.98
N ASP A 20 1.71 7.61 6.97
CA ASP A 20 1.18 7.17 5.67
C ASP A 20 0.27 5.94 5.82
N PHE A 21 0.67 4.92 6.59
CA PHE A 21 -0.17 3.74 6.83
C PHE A 21 -1.46 4.09 7.59
N ARG A 22 -1.40 4.99 8.58
CA ARG A 22 -2.60 5.44 9.31
C ARG A 22 -3.60 6.12 8.40
N ILE A 23 -3.12 6.96 7.47
CA ILE A 23 -3.98 7.62 6.48
C ILE A 23 -4.65 6.56 5.62
N ILE A 24 -3.87 5.64 5.02
CA ILE A 24 -4.40 4.61 4.13
C ILE A 24 -5.42 3.70 4.85
N ASP A 25 -5.12 3.28 6.08
CA ASP A 25 -6.01 2.43 6.88
C ASP A 25 -7.32 3.13 7.30
N SER A 26 -7.36 4.47 7.30
CA SER A 26 -8.56 5.24 7.62
C SER A 26 -9.53 5.41 6.44
N ILE A 27 -9.13 4.99 5.23
CA ILE A 27 -9.94 5.15 4.02
C ILE A 27 -11.04 4.10 3.96
N ILE A 28 -12.29 4.55 3.88
CA ILE A 28 -13.46 3.69 3.78
C ILE A 28 -13.62 3.27 2.32
N GLN A 29 -13.82 1.97 2.11
CA GLN A 29 -14.08 1.42 0.79
C GLN A 29 -15.55 1.62 0.42
N GLU A 30 -15.79 2.40 -0.63
CA GLU A 30 -17.14 2.77 -1.04
C GLU A 30 -17.66 1.86 -2.16
N GLN A 31 -18.95 1.50 -2.08
CA GLN A 31 -19.57 0.52 -2.99
C GLN A 31 -19.45 0.89 -4.46
N SER A 32 -19.49 2.19 -4.79
CA SER A 32 -19.34 2.67 -6.17
C SER A 32 -17.96 2.38 -6.76
N CYS A 33 -16.91 2.36 -5.94
CA CYS A 33 -15.57 1.97 -6.37
C CYS A 33 -15.39 0.45 -6.39
N ILE A 34 -15.90 -0.25 -5.37
CA ILE A 34 -15.87 -1.72 -5.31
C ILE A 34 -16.59 -2.33 -6.52
N ALA A 35 -17.72 -1.75 -6.94
CA ALA A 35 -18.51 -2.23 -8.07
C ALA A 35 -17.78 -2.21 -9.41
N VAL A 36 -16.72 -1.40 -9.55
CA VAL A 36 -15.86 -1.37 -10.76
C VAL A 36 -14.54 -2.13 -10.55
N GLY A 37 -14.42 -2.88 -9.46
CA GLY A 37 -13.19 -3.61 -9.12
C GLY A 37 -12.04 -2.70 -8.71
N GLY A 38 -12.34 -1.54 -8.12
CA GLY A 38 -11.34 -0.63 -7.58
C GLY A 38 -11.31 -0.60 -6.05
N ILE A 39 -10.33 0.13 -5.52
CA ILE A 39 -10.15 0.45 -4.11
C ILE A 39 -10.09 1.98 -3.95
N CYS A 40 -10.72 2.51 -2.91
CA CYS A 40 -10.58 3.91 -2.51
C CYS A 40 -9.20 4.10 -1.88
N THR A 41 -8.42 5.03 -2.44
CA THR A 41 -7.10 5.39 -1.92
C THR A 41 -6.80 6.86 -2.21
N VAL A 42 -5.69 7.39 -1.70
CA VAL A 42 -5.23 8.75 -2.03
C VAL A 42 -4.93 8.82 -3.53
N ALA A 43 -5.61 9.68 -4.27
CA ALA A 43 -5.54 9.70 -5.73
C ALA A 43 -4.11 9.97 -6.25
N ALA A 44 -3.31 10.75 -5.49
CA ALA A 44 -1.92 11.03 -5.80
C ALA A 44 -0.99 9.81 -5.64
N ASP A 45 -1.38 8.84 -4.81
CA ASP A 45 -0.60 7.64 -4.52
C ASP A 45 -1.03 6.45 -5.39
N CYS A 46 -2.06 6.61 -6.24
CA CYS A 46 -2.48 5.60 -7.19
C CYS A 46 -1.43 5.43 -8.30
N PRO A 47 -1.05 4.20 -8.68
CA PRO A 47 -0.12 3.96 -9.78
C PRO A 47 -0.56 4.65 -11.07
N LYS A 48 0.40 5.12 -11.86
CA LYS A 48 0.10 5.85 -13.11
C LYS A 48 -0.74 4.98 -14.04
N GLY A 49 -1.87 5.53 -14.49
CA GLY A 49 -2.81 4.84 -15.37
C GLY A 49 -3.78 3.89 -14.65
N HIS A 50 -3.74 3.77 -13.32
CA HIS A 50 -4.67 2.92 -12.56
C HIS A 50 -5.82 3.69 -11.93
N LEU A 51 -5.83 5.02 -11.99
CA LEU A 51 -7.01 5.79 -11.58
C LEU A 51 -8.22 5.38 -12.43
N ALA A 52 -9.36 5.19 -11.78
CA ALA A 52 -10.59 4.86 -12.48
C ALA A 52 -10.95 5.95 -13.51
N GLU A 53 -11.39 5.53 -14.70
CA GLU A 53 -11.78 6.45 -15.78
C GLU A 53 -12.89 7.41 -15.32
N ARG A 54 -13.84 6.90 -14.54
CA ARG A 54 -14.87 7.70 -13.87
C ARG A 54 -14.37 8.13 -12.49
N GLN A 55 -14.13 9.43 -12.32
CA GLN A 55 -13.79 10.03 -11.03
C GLN A 55 -15.00 10.13 -10.08
N GLY A 56 -14.69 10.29 -8.79
CA GLY A 56 -15.70 10.52 -7.76
C GLY A 56 -16.46 9.25 -7.37
N LEU A 57 -15.83 8.09 -7.54
CA LEU A 57 -16.38 6.81 -7.11
C LEU A 57 -16.17 6.56 -5.60
N CYS A 58 -15.45 7.44 -4.92
CA CYS A 58 -15.37 7.54 -3.45
C CYS A 58 -15.95 8.91 -2.99
N PRO A 59 -17.27 9.16 -3.20
CA PRO A 59 -17.86 10.49 -3.04
C PRO A 59 -17.79 11.05 -1.62
N THR A 60 -17.86 10.21 -0.58
CA THR A 60 -17.89 10.71 0.81
C THR A 60 -16.56 11.29 1.26
N GLN A 61 -15.46 10.80 0.69
CA GLN A 61 -14.09 11.16 1.05
C GLN A 61 -13.34 11.96 -0.03
N ARG A 62 -13.99 12.29 -1.15
CA ARG A 62 -13.38 13.02 -2.27
C ARG A 62 -12.72 14.34 -1.87
N LYS A 63 -13.28 15.07 -0.90
CA LYS A 63 -12.72 16.34 -0.41
C LYS A 63 -11.34 16.19 0.25
N GLN A 64 -10.97 14.97 0.62
CA GLN A 64 -9.67 14.62 1.21
C GLN A 64 -8.65 14.18 0.14
N GLY A 65 -9.00 14.28 -1.15
CA GLY A 65 -8.14 13.82 -2.25
C GLY A 65 -8.17 12.31 -2.48
N ILE A 66 -9.17 11.62 -1.93
CA ILE A 66 -9.38 10.18 -2.11
C ILE A 66 -10.23 9.95 -3.35
N ASP A 67 -9.84 8.98 -4.18
CA ASP A 67 -10.62 8.53 -5.33
C ASP A 67 -10.38 7.03 -5.59
N CYS A 68 -11.06 6.50 -6.60
CA CYS A 68 -11.01 5.08 -6.94
C CYS A 68 -9.83 4.73 -7.83
N CYS A 69 -9.11 3.68 -7.44
CA CYS A 69 -7.91 3.16 -8.11
C CYS A 69 -8.06 1.66 -8.38
N HIS A 70 -7.66 1.18 -9.56
CA HIS A 70 -7.62 -0.24 -9.94
C HIS A 70 -6.35 -0.94 -9.45
N GLY A 71 -5.77 -0.46 -8.35
CA GLY A 71 -4.57 -1.00 -7.75
C GLY A 71 -4.39 -0.46 -6.34
N VAL A 72 -3.45 -1.05 -5.60
CA VAL A 72 -3.10 -0.62 -4.26
C VAL A 72 -2.27 0.68 -4.33
N SER A 73 -2.35 1.52 -3.30
CA SER A 73 -1.48 2.71 -3.15
C SER A 73 -0.01 2.35 -3.30
N MET A 74 0.77 3.18 -4.00
CA MET A 74 2.23 3.04 -4.08
C MET A 74 2.92 3.18 -2.73
N LYS A 75 2.25 3.80 -1.74
CA LYS A 75 2.74 3.90 -0.35
C LYS A 75 2.40 2.70 0.52
N GLU A 76 1.52 1.81 0.08
CA GLU A 76 1.24 0.58 0.80
C GLU A 76 2.37 -0.42 0.51
N THR A 77 3.16 -0.72 1.54
CA THR A 77 4.29 -1.66 1.44
C THR A 77 4.07 -2.90 2.30
N ARG A 78 2.92 -3.07 2.95
CA ARG A 78 2.65 -4.23 3.80
C ARG A 78 2.12 -5.39 2.95
N CYS A 79 2.82 -6.51 2.96
CA CYS A 79 2.50 -7.75 2.27
C CYS A 79 1.03 -8.16 2.47
N LEU A 80 0.55 -8.13 3.71
CA LEU A 80 -0.82 -8.53 4.05
C LEU A 80 -1.88 -7.66 3.34
N LYS A 81 -1.58 -6.37 3.11
CA LYS A 81 -2.48 -5.42 2.45
C LYS A 81 -2.47 -5.55 0.93
N HIS A 82 -1.43 -6.15 0.37
CA HIS A 82 -1.40 -6.64 -1.01
C HIS A 82 -2.07 -8.01 -1.18
N GLY A 83 -2.67 -8.58 -0.12
CA GLY A 83 -3.26 -9.92 -0.15
C GLY A 83 -2.22 -11.05 -0.16
N GLY A 84 -0.99 -10.76 0.23
CA GLY A 84 0.09 -11.73 0.31
C GLY A 84 0.26 -12.39 1.68
N VAL A 85 1.20 -13.32 1.74
CA VAL A 85 1.67 -13.98 2.96
C VAL A 85 3.19 -13.92 3.04
N CYS A 86 3.72 -13.64 4.23
CA CYS A 86 5.14 -13.74 4.52
C CYS A 86 5.52 -15.21 4.68
N THR A 87 6.39 -15.71 3.82
CA THR A 87 6.81 -17.11 3.74
C THR A 87 8.33 -17.22 3.74
N LYS A 88 8.86 -18.41 4.03
CA LYS A 88 10.30 -18.67 4.02
C LYS A 88 10.88 -18.58 2.60
N PRO A 89 12.17 -18.25 2.44
CA PRO A 89 12.80 -18.18 1.12
C PRO A 89 12.73 -19.49 0.34
N GLU A 90 12.81 -20.62 1.03
CA GLU A 90 12.82 -21.97 0.44
C GLU A 90 11.43 -22.44 -0.02
N GLU A 91 10.36 -21.85 0.52
CA GLU A 91 8.99 -22.16 0.10
C GLU A 91 8.75 -21.63 -1.31
N TYR A 92 8.11 -22.44 -2.16
CA TYR A 92 7.86 -22.05 -3.54
C TYR A 92 6.90 -20.87 -3.60
N CYS A 93 7.32 -19.82 -4.31
CA CYS A 93 6.48 -18.72 -4.73
C CYS A 93 6.83 -18.44 -6.19
N ASN A 94 5.82 -18.30 -7.06
CA ASN A 94 6.05 -17.92 -8.45
C ASN A 94 6.78 -16.56 -8.46
N PRO A 95 7.90 -16.39 -9.18
CA PRO A 95 8.64 -15.13 -9.22
C PRO A 95 7.79 -13.91 -9.59
N SER A 96 6.71 -14.10 -10.35
CA SER A 96 5.78 -13.03 -10.73
C SER A 96 4.87 -12.56 -9.58
N LEU A 97 4.79 -13.34 -8.50
CA LEU A 97 3.99 -13.08 -7.31
C LEU A 97 4.85 -12.65 -6.12
N VAL A 98 6.18 -12.61 -6.27
CA VAL A 98 7.08 -12.13 -5.23
C VAL A 98 6.99 -10.60 -5.17
N PHE A 99 6.76 -10.08 -3.97
CA PHE A 99 6.77 -8.64 -3.71
C PHE A 99 7.95 -8.27 -2.82
N ASP A 100 9.01 -7.72 -3.41
CA ASP A 100 10.25 -7.37 -2.71
C ASP A 100 10.12 -6.09 -1.86
N GLY A 101 9.04 -5.32 -2.03
CA GLY A 101 8.79 -4.08 -1.30
C GLY A 101 8.21 -4.28 0.10
N ALA A 102 8.05 -5.52 0.57
CA ALA A 102 7.36 -5.82 1.82
C ALA A 102 8.11 -5.30 3.05
N THR A 103 7.45 -4.48 3.87
CA THR A 103 8.04 -3.93 5.11
C THR A 103 7.55 -4.62 6.38
N ASP A 104 6.52 -5.45 6.29
CA ASP A 104 5.89 -6.19 7.40
C ASP A 104 6.34 -7.67 7.49
N CYS A 105 7.17 -8.14 6.55
CA CYS A 105 7.78 -9.46 6.66
C CYS A 105 9.05 -9.37 7.53
N GLU A 106 8.97 -9.90 8.75
CA GLU A 106 10.10 -9.91 9.68
C GLU A 106 11.15 -10.98 9.31
N GLY A 107 12.40 -10.73 9.73
CA GLY A 107 13.50 -11.67 9.54
C GLY A 107 13.88 -11.86 8.06
N ASN A 108 14.11 -13.11 7.66
CA ASN A 108 14.46 -13.45 6.28
C ASN A 108 13.25 -14.01 5.50
N LEU A 109 12.05 -13.47 5.76
CA LEU A 109 10.84 -13.88 5.06
C LEU A 109 10.64 -13.07 3.79
N LYS A 110 10.07 -13.69 2.75
CA LYS A 110 9.65 -13.02 1.51
C LYS A 110 8.14 -12.88 1.48
N CYS A 111 7.62 -11.83 0.85
CA CYS A 111 6.21 -11.70 0.58
C CYS A 111 5.82 -12.42 -0.71
N CYS A 112 4.83 -13.32 -0.63
CA CYS A 112 4.23 -13.96 -1.78
C CYS A 112 2.77 -13.52 -1.90
N ILE A 113 2.41 -12.82 -2.98
CA ILE A 113 1.04 -12.40 -3.27
C ILE A 113 0.20 -13.64 -3.62
N MET A 114 -0.92 -13.83 -2.93
CA MET A 114 -1.83 -14.93 -3.22
C MET A 114 -2.87 -14.46 -4.23
N THR A 115 -2.75 -14.95 -5.47
CA THR A 115 -3.84 -14.84 -6.45
C THR A 115 -4.79 -16.00 -6.24
N ILE A 116 -6.06 -15.70 -5.94
CA ILE A 116 -7.15 -16.69 -5.90
C ILE A 116 -7.61 -16.99 -7.33
#